data_AF-A0A0C3NNC5-F1
#
_entry.id   AF-A0A0C3NNC5-F1
#
_cell.length_a   1.000
_cell.length_b   1.000
_cell.length_c   1.000
_cell.angle_alpha   90.00
_cell.angle_beta   90.00
_cell.angle_gamma   90.00
#
_symmetry.space_group_name_H-M   'P 1'
#
loop_
_entity.id
_entity.type
_entity.pdbx_description
1 polymer ?
#
loop_
_entity_poly.entity_id
_entity_poly.type
_entity_poly.pdbx_seq_one_letter_code
_entity_poly.pdbx_strand_id
1 'polypeptide(L)' 'MGRKISVDSATMMNKGLEVIEAHWLFSVEPEKIQVVVHPQSVIHSMVEYIDGSVLAQLGNPDMRPPIAHALGYPERIE' A
#
# COMPACT_ATOMS: atom_id res chain seq x y z
N MET A 1 3.96 12.50 -8.80
CA MET A 1 2.69 12.63 -8.03
C MET A 1 2.28 14.09 -7.94
N GLY A 2 1.03 14.38 -7.55
CA GLY A 2 0.53 15.75 -7.37
C GLY A 2 1.18 16.47 -6.17
N ARG A 3 1.08 17.81 -6.11
CA ARG A 3 1.79 18.62 -5.10
C ARG A 3 1.42 18.28 -3.64
N LYS A 4 0.13 18.12 -3.33
CA LYS A 4 -0.35 17.85 -1.97
C LYS A 4 0.22 16.55 -1.41
N ILE A 5 0.06 15.45 -2.16
CA ILE A 5 0.57 14.13 -1.76
C ILE A 5 2.11 14.10 -1.65
N SER A 6 2.82 14.87 -2.46
CA SER A 6 4.28 15.01 -2.33
C SER A 6 4.69 15.66 -1.01
N VAL A 7 3.99 16.72 -0.58
CA VAL A 7 4.25 17.36 0.73
C VAL A 7 3.90 16.42 1.88
N ASP A 8 2.75 15.74 1.80
CA ASP A 8 2.35 14.76 2.80
C ASP A 8 3.34 13.59 2.91
N SER A 9 3.93 13.18 1.79
CA SER A 9 4.98 12.15 1.80
C SER A 9 6.24 12.65 2.49
N ALA A 10 6.62 13.92 2.27
CA ALA A 10 7.77 14.55 2.92
C ALA A 10 7.61 14.67 4.45
N THR A 11 6.37 14.81 4.94
CA THR A 11 6.04 14.89 6.37
C THR A 11 5.62 13.56 6.99
N MET A 12 5.62 12.47 6.21
CA MET A 12 5.01 11.18 6.53
C MET A 12 3.50 11.21 6.84
N MET A 13 2.84 12.36 6.71
CA MET A 13 1.39 12.47 6.89
C MET A 13 0.63 11.57 5.90
N ASN A 14 1.16 11.39 4.69
CA ASN A 14 0.57 10.47 3.70
C ASN A 14 0.47 9.06 4.27
N LYS A 15 1.52 8.59 4.93
CA LYS A 15 1.54 7.26 5.56
C LYS A 15 0.57 7.18 6.75
N GLY A 16 0.41 8.27 7.50
CA GLY A 16 -0.60 8.36 8.56
C GLY A 16 -2.03 8.22 8.02
N LEU A 17 -2.34 8.87 6.89
CA LEU A 17 -3.64 8.72 6.21
C LEU A 17 -3.84 7.29 5.68
N GLU A 18 -2.80 6.68 5.11
CA GLU A 18 -2.85 5.30 4.62
C GLU A 18 -3.04 4.25 5.74
N VAL A 19 -2.58 4.51 6.97
CA VAL A 19 -2.88 3.65 8.13
C VAL A 19 -4.38 3.70 8.46
N ILE A 20 -4.98 4.89 8.46
CA ILE A 20 -6.42 5.05 8.68
C ILE A 20 -7.20 4.35 7.55
N GLU A 21 -6.76 4.52 6.31
CA GLU A 21 -7.36 3.84 5.16
C GLU A 21 -7.31 2.31 5.29
N ALA A 22 -6.15 1.74 5.62
CA ALA A 22 -5.98 0.30 5.78
C ALA A 22 -6.87 -0.29 6.89
N HIS A 23 -7.02 0.44 8.01
CA HIS A 23 -7.95 0.07 9.08
C HIS A 23 -9.39 -0.10 8.56
N TRP A 24 -9.86 0.87 7.77
CA TRP A 24 -11.24 0.86 7.26
C TRP A 24 -11.44 -0.11 6.08
N LEU A 25 -10.52 -0.16 5.12
CA LEU A 25 -10.64 -1.02 3.93
C LEU A 25 -10.55 -2.51 4.28
N PHE A 26 -9.71 -2.87 5.25
CA PHE A 26 -9.41 -4.27 5.55
C PHE A 26 -9.92 -4.72 6.92
N SER A 27 -10.61 -3.85 7.68
CA SER A 27 -11.09 -4.14 9.04
C SER A 27 -9.97 -4.63 9.97
N VAL A 28 -8.77 -4.04 9.85
CA VAL A 28 -7.59 -4.41 10.65
C VAL A 28 -7.42 -3.42 11.79
N GLU A 29 -7.29 -3.91 13.03
CA GLU A 29 -7.03 -3.08 14.21
C GLU A 29 -5.73 -2.27 14.04
N PRO A 30 -5.67 -0.99 14.47
CA PRO A 30 -4.48 -0.14 14.29
C PRO A 30 -3.18 -0.76 14.83
N GLU A 31 -3.26 -1.51 15.93
CA GLU A 31 -2.13 -2.19 16.57
C GLU A 31 -1.52 -3.30 15.70
N LYS A 32 -2.27 -3.77 14.69
CA LYS A 32 -1.84 -4.78 13.72
C LYS A 32 -1.32 -4.18 12.41
N ILE A 33 -1.25 -2.85 12.28
CA ILE A 33 -0.75 -2.16 11.10
C ILE A 33 0.67 -1.65 11.37
N GLN A 34 1.67 -2.31 10.78
CA GLN A 34 3.07 -1.91 10.93
C GLN A 34 3.51 -0.99 9.79
N VAL A 35 3.96 0.22 10.13
CA VAL A 35 4.60 1.14 9.18
C VAL A 35 6.09 0.82 9.07
N VAL A 36 6.53 0.49 7.85
CA VAL A 36 7.94 0.20 7.53
C VAL A 36 8.45 1.17 6.46
N VAL A 37 9.61 1.77 6.70
CA VAL A 37 10.29 2.61 5.69
C VAL A 37 11.05 1.71 4.73
N HIS A 38 10.63 1.68 3.47
CA HIS A 38 11.29 0.96 2.39
C HIS A 38 11.69 1.94 1.27
N PRO A 39 12.90 2.52 1.31
CA PRO A 39 13.30 3.62 0.42
C PRO A 39 13.26 3.27 -1.07
N GLN A 40 13.43 1.99 -1.42
CA GLN A 40 13.44 1.54 -2.81
C GLN A 40 12.04 1.53 -3.43
N SER A 41 10.98 1.48 -2.62
CA SER A 41 9.58 1.45 -3.07
C SER A 41 9.26 0.33 -4.06
N VAL A 42 10.01 -0.79 -4.01
CA VAL A 42 9.79 -1.95 -4.88
C VAL A 42 8.76 -2.89 -4.27
N ILE A 43 8.82 -3.11 -2.95
CA ILE A 43 7.73 -3.74 -2.20
C ILE A 43 6.71 -2.64 -1.88
N HIS A 44 5.49 -2.75 -2.41
CA HIS A 44 4.47 -1.72 -2.23
C HIS A 44 3.69 -1.88 -0.92
N SER A 45 3.46 -3.11 -0.47
CA SER A 45 2.90 -3.49 0.84
C SER A 45 2.96 -5.01 1.04
N MET A 46 2.70 -5.46 2.26
CA MET A 46 2.73 -6.88 2.65
C MET A 46 1.55 -7.21 3.57
N VAL A 47 1.20 -8.49 3.64
CA VAL A 47 0.20 -9.06 4.55
C VAL A 47 0.80 -10.28 5.24
N GLU A 48 0.83 -10.26 6.57
CA GLU A 48 1.20 -11.40 7.40
C GLU A 48 -0.04 -12.24 7.74
N TYR A 49 0.07 -13.56 7.58
CA TYR A 49 -0.97 -14.53 7.89
C TYR A 49 -0.74 -15.15 9.27
N ILE A 50 -1.78 -15.76 9.84
CA ILE A 50 -1.75 -16.34 11.20
C ILE A 50 -0.73 -17.47 11.39
N ASP A 51 -0.24 -18.06 10.31
CA ASP A 51 0.80 -19.09 10.30
C ASP A 51 2.23 -18.51 10.23
N GLY A 52 2.35 -17.17 10.18
CA GLY A 52 3.61 -16.44 10.05
C GLY A 52 4.10 -16.28 8.61
N SER A 53 3.35 -16.76 7.61
CA SER A 53 3.68 -16.52 6.21
C SER A 53 3.38 -15.07 5.82
N VAL A 54 4.19 -14.52 4.91
CA VAL A 54 4.05 -13.13 4.44
C VAL A 54 3.90 -13.11 2.93
N LEU A 55 2.80 -12.51 2.45
CA LEU A 55 2.60 -12.21 1.04
C LEU A 55 2.92 -10.74 0.77
N ALA A 56 3.60 -10.48 -0.33
CA ALA A 56 4.02 -9.15 -0.73
C ALA A 56 3.64 -8.88 -2.19
N GLN A 57 3.26 -7.65 -2.49
CA GLN A 57 3.14 -7.18 -3.87
C GLN A 57 4.38 -6.33 -4.22
N LEU A 58 4.98 -6.63 -5.38
CA LEU A 58 6.20 -6.00 -5.86
C LEU A 58 6.03 -5.43 -7.27
N GLY A 59 6.72 -4.34 -7.56
CA GLY A 59 6.76 -3.72 -8.88
C GLY A 59 7.64 -2.47 -8.92
N ASN A 60 7.83 -1.93 -10.12
CA ASN A 60 8.36 -0.57 -10.24
C ASN A 60 7.32 0.43 -9.69
N PRO A 61 7.75 1.57 -9.10
CA PRO A 61 6.84 2.56 -8.54
C PRO A 61 6.05 3.30 -9.64
N ASP A 62 4.96 2.67 -10.07
CA ASP A 62 4.09 3.11 -11.16
C ASP A 62 2.62 2.89 -10.75
N MET A 63 1.77 3.86 -11.08
CA MET A 63 0.34 3.78 -10.77
C MET A 63 -0.47 3.00 -11.80
N ARG A 64 0.08 2.73 -13.00
CA ARG A 64 -0.64 1.97 -14.04
C ARG A 64 -1.03 0.55 -13.55
N PRO A 65 -0.13 -0.25 -12.95
CA PRO A 65 -0.48 -1.58 -12.46
C PRO A 65 -1.63 -1.62 -11.42
N PRO A 66 -1.65 -0.82 -10.34
CA PRO A 66 -2.76 -0.85 -9.39
C PRO A 66 -4.07 -0.34 -10.00
N ILE A 67 -4.03 0.62 -10.93
CA ILE A 67 -5.23 1.09 -11.66
C ILE A 67 -5.78 -0.02 -12.56
N ALA A 68 -4.93 -0.67 -13.35
CA ALA A 68 -5.32 -1.79 -14.21
C ALA A 68 -5.88 -2.95 -13.38
N HIS A 69 -5.27 -3.23 -12.21
CA HIS A 69 -5.78 -4.25 -11.29
C HIS A 69 -7.20 -3.92 -10.81
N ALA A 70 -7.45 -2.69 -10.35
CA ALA A 70 -8.77 -2.29 -9.87
C ALA A 70 -9.86 -2.33 -10.97
N LEU A 71 -9.49 -2.06 -12.23
CA LEU A 71 -10.43 -2.07 -13.37
C LEU A 71 -10.66 -3.46 -13.95
N GLY A 72 -9.66 -4.35 -13.87
CA GLY A 72 -9.70 -5.69 -14.46
C GLY A 72 -10.06 -6.79 -13.49
N TYR A 73 -10.06 -6.55 -12.18
CA TYR A 73 -10.31 -7.57 -11.17
C TYR A 73 -11.66 -8.28 -11.37
N PRO A 74 -11.73 -9.64 -11.23
CA PRO A 74 -10.67 -10.56 -10.79
C PRO A 74 -9.66 -10.98 -11.87
N GLU A 75 -9.91 -10.66 -13.13
CA GLU A 75 -9.00 -10.92 -14.24
C GLU A 75 -7.81 -9.94 -14.27
N ARG A 76 -6.92 -10.14 -15.23
CA ARG A 76 -5.84 -9.21 -15.55
C ARG A 76 -6.12 -8.58 -16.91
N ILE A 77 -5.85 -7.30 -17.01
CA ILE A 77 -5.89 -6.52 -18.24
C ILE A 77 -4.54 -5.81 -18.42
N GLU A 78 -4.20 -5.52 -19.67
CA GLU A 78 -3.00 -4.75 -20.04
C GLU A 78 -3.24 -3.24 -20.00
#